data_AF-Q21E54-F1
#
_entry.id   AF-Q21E54-F1
#
_cell.length_a   1.000
_cell.length_b   1.000
_cell.length_c   1.000
_cell.angle_alpha   90.00
_cell.angle_beta   90.00
_cell.angle_gamma   90.00
#
_symmetry.space_group_name_H-M   'P 1'
#
loop_
_entity.id
_entity.type
_entity.pdbx_description
1 polymer ?
#
loop_
_entity_poly.entity_id
_entity_poly.type
_entity_poly.pdbx_seq_one_letter_code
_entity_poly.pdbx_strand_id
1 'polypeptide(L)'
;MMVVVDTEKAAPITGVASVSATFENVSEFANRELPKEFSKSFTDLTMNAEYQKKYNELFSAALQEGAFKNKWKPSENEFSAYLERSGVDSDSIDVLTNRLGMHKTIGNNQYYEGNGLTKNKSEQSDKKYGVVETLNFERKKLIFKS
;
A
#
# COMPACT_ATOMS: atom_id res chain seq x y z
N MET A 1 -26.16 13.00 -10.47
CA MET A 1 -25.17 13.51 -11.43
C MET A 1 -23.84 12.85 -11.08
N MET A 2 -23.32 12.00 -11.97
CA MET A 2 -22.02 11.34 -11.81
C MET A 2 -21.00 12.19 -12.56
N VAL A 3 -20.02 12.75 -11.86
CA VAL A 3 -18.91 13.47 -12.50
C VAL A 3 -17.82 12.45 -12.75
N VAL A 4 -17.76 11.93 -13.97
CA VAL A 4 -16.61 11.14 -14.44
C VAL A 4 -15.52 12.16 -14.76
N VAL A 5 -14.60 12.35 -13.82
CA VAL A 5 -13.40 13.16 -14.07
C VAL A 5 -12.43 12.28 -14.86
N ASP A 6 -12.24 12.61 -16.12
CA ASP A 6 -11.21 12.06 -16.98
C ASP A 6 -9.82 12.33 -16.38
N THR A 7 -9.28 11.34 -15.66
CA THR A 7 -8.03 11.44 -14.89
C THR A 7 -6.80 11.67 -15.78
N GLU A 8 -6.87 11.35 -17.08
CA GLU A 8 -5.79 11.62 -18.03
C GLU A 8 -5.64 13.12 -18.33
N LYS A 9 -6.73 13.90 -18.24
CA LYS A 9 -6.71 15.36 -18.47
C LYS A 9 -6.50 16.20 -17.21
N ALA A 10 -6.66 15.62 -16.01
CA ALA A 10 -6.55 16.35 -14.74
C ALA A 10 -5.12 16.36 -14.15
N ALA A 11 -4.25 15.43 -14.57
CA ALA A 11 -2.86 15.33 -14.11
C ALA A 11 -2.01 16.60 -14.30
N PRO A 12 -2.14 17.41 -15.38
CA PRO A 12 -1.33 18.61 -15.55
C PRO A 12 -1.77 19.80 -14.70
N ILE A 13 -3.00 19.77 -14.15
CA ILE A 13 -3.65 20.96 -13.58
C ILE A 13 -3.58 20.96 -12.03
N THR A 14 -3.53 19.80 -11.38
CA THR A 14 -3.68 19.70 -9.91
C THR A 14 -2.42 19.27 -9.16
N GLY A 15 -1.41 18.69 -9.84
CA GLY A 15 -0.26 18.09 -9.15
C GLY A 15 -0.61 16.86 -8.31
N VAL A 16 -1.82 16.32 -8.44
CA VAL A 16 -2.27 15.11 -7.77
C VAL A 16 -2.20 13.94 -8.75
N ALA A 17 -1.49 12.87 -8.37
CA ALA A 17 -1.56 11.61 -9.09
C ALA A 17 -2.60 10.73 -8.38
N SER A 18 -3.63 10.33 -9.13
CA SER A 18 -4.67 9.42 -8.68
C SER A 18 -4.48 8.10 -9.42
N VAL A 19 -4.16 7.03 -8.69
CA VAL A 19 -4.03 5.67 -9.27
C VAL A 19 -5.04 4.74 -8.63
N SER A 20 -5.66 3.88 -9.45
CA SER A 20 -6.47 2.78 -8.92
C SER A 20 -5.58 1.89 -8.06
N ALA A 21 -6.07 1.46 -6.91
CA ALA A 21 -5.31 0.66 -5.95
C ALA A 21 -5.19 -0.82 -6.40
N THR A 22 -4.67 -1.05 -7.61
CA THR A 22 -4.30 -2.38 -8.11
C THR A 22 -2.81 -2.63 -7.90
N PHE A 23 -2.42 -3.89 -7.77
CA PHE A 23 -1.00 -4.24 -7.62
C PHE A 23 -0.12 -3.63 -8.72
N GLU A 24 -0.55 -3.73 -9.97
CA GLU A 24 0.14 -3.15 -11.12
C GLU A 24 0.33 -1.63 -10.99
N ASN A 25 -0.76 -0.90 -10.76
CA ASN A 25 -0.72 0.56 -10.67
C ASN A 25 0.10 1.07 -9.48
N VAL A 26 0.01 0.38 -8.33
CA VAL A 26 0.80 0.74 -7.14
C VAL A 26 2.28 0.42 -7.36
N SER A 27 2.61 -0.70 -8.01
CA SER A 27 3.98 -1.02 -8.42
C SER A 27 4.54 0.02 -9.38
N GLU A 28 3.81 0.35 -10.44
CA GLU A 28 4.23 1.36 -11.42
C GLU A 28 4.43 2.72 -10.80
N PHE A 29 3.51 3.14 -9.92
CA PHE A 29 3.62 4.37 -9.18
C PHE A 29 4.89 4.39 -8.31
N ALA A 30 5.10 3.35 -7.49
CA ALA A 30 6.26 3.28 -6.60
C ALA A 30 7.57 3.27 -7.39
N ASN A 31 7.64 2.51 -8.48
CA ASN A 31 8.82 2.43 -9.35
C ASN A 31 9.11 3.75 -10.06
N ARG A 32 8.09 4.55 -10.38
CA ARG A 32 8.26 5.84 -11.08
C ARG A 32 8.57 6.99 -10.12
N GLU A 33 7.82 7.09 -9.03
CA GLU A 33 7.84 8.26 -8.14
C GLU A 33 8.74 8.06 -6.92
N LEU A 34 8.91 6.81 -6.47
CA LEU A 34 9.69 6.45 -5.28
C LEU A 34 10.78 5.38 -5.54
N PRO A 35 11.53 5.40 -6.67
CA PRO A 35 12.46 4.33 -7.04
C PRO A 35 13.63 4.14 -6.06
N LYS A 36 13.94 5.16 -5.26
CA LYS A 36 14.98 5.10 -4.21
C LYS A 36 14.50 4.41 -2.94
N GLU A 37 13.18 4.43 -2.68
CA GLU A 37 12.57 3.81 -1.50
C GLU A 37 12.09 2.40 -1.83
N PHE A 38 11.51 2.20 -3.03
CA PHE A 38 10.96 0.92 -3.47
C PHE A 38 11.51 0.58 -4.87
N SER A 39 12.44 -0.37 -4.92
CA SER A 39 13.00 -0.83 -6.18
C SER A 39 11.98 -1.65 -6.98
N LYS A 40 12.20 -1.75 -8.29
CA LYS A 40 11.38 -2.61 -9.15
C LYS A 40 11.41 -4.07 -8.72
N SER A 41 12.58 -4.59 -8.34
CA SER A 41 12.69 -5.98 -7.87
C SER A 41 11.86 -6.24 -6.61
N PHE A 42 11.78 -5.24 -5.72
CA PHE A 42 10.96 -5.31 -4.51
C PHE A 42 9.46 -5.27 -4.83
N THR A 43 9.02 -4.36 -5.71
CA THR A 43 7.60 -4.25 -6.07
C THR A 43 7.12 -5.46 -6.87
N ASP A 44 7.93 -5.99 -7.80
CA ASP A 44 7.65 -7.23 -8.53
C ASP A 44 7.46 -8.42 -7.57
N LEU A 45 8.26 -8.48 -6.50
CA LEU A 45 8.18 -9.55 -5.49
C LEU A 45 6.96 -9.41 -4.57
N THR A 46 6.60 -8.19 -4.18
CA THR A 46 5.68 -7.96 -3.05
C THR A 46 4.27 -7.51 -3.45
N MET A 47 4.10 -6.97 -4.65
CA MET A 47 2.79 -6.50 -5.14
C MET A 47 2.08 -7.61 -5.90
N ASN A 48 1.69 -8.66 -5.18
CA ASN A 48 0.85 -9.74 -5.69
C ASN A 48 0.01 -10.35 -4.55
N ALA A 49 -1.01 -11.12 -4.92
CA ALA A 49 -1.98 -11.66 -3.96
C ALA A 49 -1.34 -12.62 -2.94
N GLU A 50 -0.36 -13.43 -3.36
CA GLU A 50 0.31 -14.39 -2.48
C GLU A 50 1.11 -13.67 -1.39
N TYR A 51 1.93 -12.69 -1.79
CA TYR A 51 2.75 -11.93 -0.86
C TYR A 51 1.90 -11.03 0.05
N GLN A 52 0.84 -10.44 -0.50
CA GLN A 52 -0.12 -9.66 0.29
C GLN A 52 -0.81 -10.51 1.35
N LYS A 53 -1.17 -11.76 1.02
CA LYS A 53 -1.74 -12.71 1.99
C LYS A 53 -0.72 -13.04 3.09
N LYS A 54 0.51 -13.41 2.73
CA LYS A 54 1.60 -13.67 3.70
C LYS A 54 1.82 -12.47 4.62
N TYR A 55 1.89 -11.27 4.05
CA TYR A 55 2.07 -10.03 4.79
C TYR A 55 0.91 -9.78 5.76
N ASN A 56 -0.33 -9.96 5.30
CA ASN A 56 -1.52 -9.78 6.15
C ASN A 56 -1.51 -10.75 7.34
N GLU A 57 -1.26 -12.02 7.10
CA GLU A 57 -1.23 -13.05 8.15
C GLU A 57 -0.22 -12.68 9.25
N LEU A 58 1.03 -12.40 8.87
CA LEU A 58 2.09 -12.09 9.83
C LEU A 58 1.88 -10.75 10.53
N PHE A 59 1.47 -9.71 9.81
CA PHE A 59 1.23 -8.39 10.38
C PHE A 59 0.02 -8.38 11.32
N SER A 60 -1.06 -9.09 10.96
CA SER A 60 -2.25 -9.22 11.80
C SER A 60 -1.96 -10.03 13.06
N ALA A 61 -1.15 -11.10 12.97
CA ALA A 61 -0.71 -11.85 14.13
C ALA A 61 0.14 -10.97 15.08
N ALA A 62 1.08 -10.19 14.53
CA ALA A 62 1.86 -9.22 15.30
C ALA A 62 0.99 -8.19 16.04
N LEU A 63 -0.08 -7.70 15.40
CA LEU A 63 -1.05 -6.81 16.04
C LEU A 63 -1.82 -7.49 17.17
N GLN A 64 -2.28 -8.72 16.97
CA GLN A 64 -3.04 -9.48 17.95
C GLN A 64 -2.21 -9.83 19.18
N GLU A 65 -0.94 -10.16 18.98
CA GLU A 65 0.01 -10.47 20.04
C GLU A 65 0.60 -9.23 20.74
N GLY A 66 0.18 -8.02 20.33
CA GLY A 66 0.66 -6.79 20.94
C GLY A 66 2.14 -6.51 20.71
N ALA A 67 2.68 -6.92 19.55
CA ALA A 67 4.09 -6.71 19.21
C ALA A 67 4.46 -5.22 19.06
N PHE A 68 3.48 -4.37 18.76
CA PHE A 68 3.66 -2.94 18.57
C PHE A 68 3.32 -2.16 19.84
N LYS A 69 4.23 -1.30 20.32
CA LYS A 69 3.93 -0.36 21.42
C LYS A 69 2.78 0.57 21.07
N ASN A 70 2.68 0.96 19.80
CA ASN A 70 1.58 1.74 19.27
C ASN A 70 1.02 1.08 18.01
N LYS A 71 -0.13 0.42 18.13
CA LYS A 71 -0.83 -0.24 17.02
C LYS A 71 -1.22 0.70 15.86
N TRP A 72 -1.29 2.01 16.10
CA TRP A 72 -1.59 3.02 15.08
C TRP A 72 -0.34 3.52 14.36
N LYS A 73 0.85 3.26 14.92
CA LYS A 73 2.15 3.63 14.37
C LYS A 73 3.13 2.47 14.52
N PRO A 74 2.86 1.33 13.86
CA PRO A 74 3.72 0.16 13.92
C PRO A 74 5.15 0.51 13.44
N SER A 75 6.15 0.13 14.22
CA SER A 75 7.55 0.32 13.88
C SER A 75 8.10 -0.88 13.11
N GLU A 76 8.98 -0.60 12.13
CA GLU A 76 9.74 -1.62 11.39
C GLU A 76 10.59 -2.49 12.33
N ASN A 77 11.25 -1.88 13.32
CA ASN A 77 12.04 -2.63 14.31
C ASN A 77 11.17 -3.55 15.19
N GLU A 78 9.95 -3.13 15.53
CA GLU A 78 9.03 -3.95 16.33
C GLU A 78 8.49 -5.12 15.50
N PHE A 79 8.22 -4.87 14.22
CA PHE A 79 7.79 -5.93 13.31
C PHE A 79 8.93 -6.91 13.01
N SER A 80 10.14 -6.42 12.74
CA SER A 80 11.31 -7.27 12.52
C SER A 80 11.58 -8.18 13.72
N ALA A 81 11.59 -7.63 14.95
CA ALA A 81 11.74 -8.42 16.17
C ALA A 81 10.61 -9.45 16.36
N TYR A 82 9.38 -9.13 15.93
CA TYR A 82 8.27 -10.09 15.88
C TYR A 82 8.52 -11.23 14.88
N LEU A 83 9.02 -10.93 13.69
CA LEU A 83 9.26 -11.92 12.66
C LEU A 83 10.41 -12.85 13.04
N GLU A 84 11.49 -12.30 13.64
CA GLU A 84 12.61 -13.07 14.19
C GLU A 84 12.15 -14.08 15.25
N ARG A 85 11.38 -13.63 16.25
CA ARG A 85 10.86 -14.54 17.30
C ARG A 85 9.89 -15.59 16.75
N SER A 86 9.24 -15.30 15.62
CA SER A 86 8.29 -16.19 14.95
C SER A 86 8.97 -17.20 14.02
N GLY A 87 10.31 -17.17 13.92
CA GLY A 87 11.08 -18.11 13.11
C GLY A 87 11.05 -17.84 11.62
N VAL A 88 10.74 -16.61 11.20
CA VAL A 88 10.83 -16.20 9.79
C VAL A 88 12.30 -16.07 9.40
N ASP A 89 12.64 -16.47 8.17
CA ASP A 89 14.01 -16.37 7.66
C ASP A 89 14.45 -14.91 7.48
N SER A 90 15.74 -14.64 7.61
CA SER A 90 16.32 -13.29 7.55
C SER A 90 15.97 -12.55 6.26
N ASP A 91 16.01 -13.25 5.13
CA ASP A 91 15.77 -12.64 3.82
C ASP A 91 14.29 -12.21 3.69
N SER A 92 13.36 -13.03 4.20
CA SER A 92 11.94 -12.66 4.31
C SER A 92 11.70 -11.53 5.31
N ILE A 93 12.45 -11.46 6.41
CA ILE A 93 12.29 -10.39 7.42
C ILE A 93 12.56 -9.03 6.80
N ASP A 94 13.64 -8.89 6.04
CA ASP A 94 13.99 -7.63 5.38
C ASP A 94 12.90 -7.20 4.39
N VAL A 95 12.40 -8.15 3.58
CA VAL A 95 11.35 -7.85 2.59
C VAL A 95 10.03 -7.48 3.27
N LEU A 96 9.62 -8.20 4.32
CA LEU A 96 8.38 -7.91 5.06
C LEU A 96 8.45 -6.59 5.83
N THR A 97 9.63 -6.27 6.37
CA THR A 97 9.89 -5.00 7.05
C THR A 97 9.84 -3.84 6.05
N ASN A 98 10.46 -4.00 4.88
CA ASN A 98 10.35 -3.00 3.82
C ASN A 98 8.91 -2.86 3.28
N ARG A 99 8.13 -3.95 3.26
CA ARG A 99 6.69 -3.91 2.94
C ARG A 99 5.87 -3.10 3.95
N LEU A 100 6.25 -3.09 5.22
CA LEU A 100 5.68 -2.19 6.22
C LEU A 100 6.09 -0.72 5.97
N GLY A 101 7.33 -0.46 5.54
CA GLY A 101 7.75 0.84 5.04
C GLY A 101 6.83 1.33 3.92
N MET A 102 6.59 0.49 2.92
CA MET A 102 5.66 0.77 1.82
C MET A 102 4.23 1.00 2.29
N HIS A 103 3.70 0.17 3.20
CA HIS A 103 2.39 0.37 3.84
C HIS A 103 2.29 1.78 4.43
N LYS A 104 3.31 2.24 5.17
CA LYS A 104 3.31 3.55 5.81
C LYS A 104 3.44 4.70 4.81
N THR A 105 4.24 4.54 3.75
CA THR A 105 4.50 5.60 2.76
C THR A 105 3.34 5.74 1.75
N ILE A 106 2.83 4.61 1.25
CA ILE A 106 1.85 4.56 0.16
C ILE A 106 0.42 4.35 0.67
N GLY A 107 0.23 3.78 1.86
CA GLY A 107 -1.08 3.49 2.43
C GLY A 107 -1.67 2.13 2.03
N ASN A 108 -0.91 1.29 1.31
CA ASN A 108 -1.32 -0.07 0.94
C ASN A 108 -1.18 -1.03 2.13
N ASN A 109 -2.12 -0.94 3.07
CA ASN A 109 -2.08 -1.64 4.35
C ASN A 109 -2.29 -3.17 4.27
N GLN A 110 -2.41 -3.86 5.41
CA GLN A 110 -2.61 -5.31 5.47
C GLN A 110 -3.93 -5.78 4.84
N TYR A 111 -4.93 -4.89 4.77
CA TYR A 111 -6.23 -5.17 4.14
C TYR A 111 -6.26 -4.80 2.64
N TYR A 112 -5.17 -4.28 2.11
CA TYR A 112 -5.03 -4.03 0.68
C TYR A 112 -5.19 -5.34 -0.09
N GLU A 113 -6.12 -5.40 -1.04
CA GLU A 113 -6.37 -6.61 -1.86
C GLU A 113 -5.79 -6.48 -3.27
N GLY A 114 -5.32 -5.28 -3.66
CA GLY A 114 -4.69 -5.04 -4.96
C GLY A 114 -5.60 -5.28 -6.17
N ASN A 115 -6.91 -5.34 -5.96
CA ASN A 115 -7.93 -5.55 -6.98
C ASN A 115 -8.65 -4.25 -7.40
N GLY A 116 -8.33 -3.11 -6.77
CA GLY A 116 -8.93 -1.82 -7.07
C GLY A 116 -10.43 -1.68 -6.71
N LEU A 117 -11.00 -2.61 -5.93
CA LEU A 117 -12.42 -2.61 -5.57
C LEU A 117 -12.62 -2.25 -4.09
N THR A 118 -13.52 -1.30 -3.79
CA THR A 118 -13.93 -1.04 -2.39
C THR A 118 -15.00 -2.05 -1.93
N LYS A 119 -14.81 -2.69 -0.77
CA LYS A 119 -15.85 -3.50 -0.10
C LYS A 119 -17.00 -2.60 0.38
N ASN A 120 -18.19 -2.82 -0.15
CA ASN A 120 -19.41 -2.12 0.25
C ASN A 120 -19.96 -2.73 1.55
N LYS A 121 -19.85 -2.02 2.70
CA LYS A 121 -20.47 -2.43 3.98
C LYS A 121 -21.80 -1.70 4.20
N SER A 122 -22.76 -1.89 3.29
CA SER A 122 -24.15 -1.53 3.55
C SER A 122 -25.02 -2.78 3.33
N GLU A 123 -25.63 -3.29 4.41
CA GLU A 123 -26.55 -4.45 4.39
C GLU A 123 -27.89 -4.16 3.67
N GLN A 124 -27.99 -3.09 2.87
CA GLN A 124 -29.20 -2.77 2.14
C GLN A 124 -28.85 -2.11 0.81
N SER A 125 -28.57 -2.93 -0.21
CA SER A 125 -29.08 -2.76 -1.59
C SER A 125 -28.26 -3.58 -2.60
N ASP A 126 -28.97 -4.29 -3.46
CA ASP A 126 -28.45 -5.07 -4.60
C ASP A 126 -27.73 -4.21 -5.65
N LYS A 127 -26.51 -3.74 -5.34
CA LYS A 127 -25.64 -3.08 -6.33
C LYS A 127 -24.30 -3.82 -6.43
N LYS A 128 -24.14 -4.55 -7.54
CA LYS A 128 -23.12 -5.56 -7.78
C LYS A 128 -21.67 -5.04 -7.97
N TYR A 129 -21.42 -3.73 -7.93
CA TYR A 129 -20.08 -3.15 -8.07
C TYR A 129 -19.92 -1.90 -7.21
N GLY A 130 -18.95 -1.92 -6.30
CA GLY A 130 -18.62 -0.86 -5.34
C GLY A 130 -17.65 0.18 -5.90
N VAL A 131 -17.59 1.33 -5.24
CA VAL A 131 -16.79 2.52 -5.58
C VAL A 131 -15.29 2.16 -5.78
N VAL A 132 -14.59 2.93 -6.61
CA VAL A 132 -13.15 2.75 -6.89
C VAL A 132 -12.31 3.26 -5.71
N GLU A 133 -11.35 2.46 -5.21
CA GLU A 133 -10.32 2.96 -4.29
C GLU A 133 -9.24 3.67 -5.12
N THR A 134 -9.23 5.01 -5.00
CA THR A 134 -8.20 5.86 -5.61
C THR A 134 -7.19 6.23 -4.54
N LEU A 135 -5.93 5.84 -4.71
CA LEU A 135 -4.85 6.40 -3.91
C LEU A 135 -4.51 7.78 -4.49
N ASN A 136 -4.76 8.82 -3.70
CA ASN A 136 -4.46 10.20 -4.07
C ASN A 136 -3.11 10.59 -3.49
N PHE A 137 -2.16 10.92 -4.36
CA PHE A 137 -0.83 11.38 -3.97
C PHE A 137 -0.70 12.88 -4.26
N GLU A 138 -0.47 13.67 -3.22
CA GLU A 138 -0.07 15.07 -3.39
C GLU A 138 1.41 15.12 -3.81
N ARG A 139 1.72 15.57 -5.04
CA ARG A 139 3.12 15.83 -5.42
C ARG A 139 3.58 17.12 -4.75
N LYS A 140 4.57 17.05 -3.85
CA LYS A 140 5.33 18.25 -3.46
C LYS A 140 6.14 18.73 -4.66
N LYS A 141 5.78 19.89 -5.21
CA LYS A 141 6.56 20.60 -6.22
C LYS A 141 7.90 21.03 -5.58
N LEU A 142 9.00 20.37 -5.91
CA LEU A 142 10.33 20.86 -5.56
C LEU A 142 10.63 22.09 -6.42
N ILE A 143 10.57 23.28 -5.83
CA ILE A 143 11.01 24.51 -6.48
C ILE A 143 12.55 24.52 -6.42
N PHE A 144 13.22 24.13 -7.50
CA PHE A 144 14.62 24.43 -7.67
C PHE A 144 14.75 25.93 -8.00
N LYS A 145 15.33 26.71 -7.09
CA LYS A 145 15.79 28.07 -7.42
C LYS A 145 17.04 27.92 -8.27
N SER A 146 16.95 28.35 -9.53
CA SER A 146 18.08 28.58 -10.45
C SER A 146 18.94 29.74 -9.97
#